data_AF-A0A1M6BX89-F1
#
_entry.id   AF-A0A1M6BX89-F1
#
_cell.length_a   1.000
_cell.length_b   1.000
_cell.length_c   1.000
_cell.angle_alpha   90.00
_cell.angle_beta   90.00
_cell.angle_gamma   90.00
#
_symmetry.space_group_name_H-M   'P 1'
#
loop_
_entity.id
_entity.type
_entity.pdbx_description
1 polymer ?
#
loop_
_entity_poly.entity_id
_entity_poly.type
_entity_poly.pdbx_seq_one_letter_code
_entity_poly.pdbx_strand_id
1 'polypeptide(L)'
;MDILNPEQRRKAMQGNKATGTKIEVLLGKAMWAQGLWYRKNNRKIIGTPDFTFAKYKVAVFADGDFWHGKDWEKRRNKVGANAGFWYDKIERNIERDYKVTKQLCENGWTVLRFWETEIRQDADECARKVKAAIDLAKEKIAEEKRLSKIYHKKISIPNECEKNVVQEFLSTETELKKRALKKKAAKKMKTLLQYKYPEENITMAVAEDVLKYAVRKEK
;
A
#
# COMPACT_ATOMS: atom_id res chain seq x y z
N MET A 1 13.51 32.31 -8.24
CA MET A 1 14.55 32.72 -7.27
C MET A 1 14.53 31.72 -6.12
N ASP A 2 15.70 31.26 -5.66
CA ASP A 2 15.78 30.28 -4.57
C ASP A 2 15.62 30.99 -3.20
N ILE A 3 14.83 30.39 -2.31
CA ILE A 3 14.46 31.01 -1.02
C ILE A 3 15.61 30.87 0.00
N LEU A 4 16.46 29.85 -0.16
CA LEU A 4 17.58 29.57 0.75
C LEU A 4 18.90 30.01 0.14
N ASN A 5 19.81 30.51 0.98
CA ASN A 5 21.19 30.70 0.54
C ASN A 5 21.94 29.36 0.41
N PRO A 6 23.09 29.30 -0.30
CA PRO A 6 23.81 28.05 -0.55
C PRO A 6 24.21 27.28 0.72
N GLU A 7 24.57 27.99 1.80
CA GLU A 7 24.96 27.37 3.07
C GLU A 7 23.77 26.77 3.82
N GLN A 8 22.65 27.50 3.88
CA GLN A 8 21.38 27.03 4.43
C GLN A 8 20.88 25.81 3.67
N ARG A 9 20.99 25.83 2.34
CA ARG A 9 20.64 24.69 1.48
C ARG A 9 21.51 23.47 1.76
N ARG A 10 22.83 23.65 1.86
CA ARG A 10 23.76 22.57 2.18
C ARG A 10 23.40 21.95 3.53
N LYS A 11 23.16 22.76 4.56
CA LYS A 11 22.76 22.30 5.90
C LYS A 11 21.41 21.57 5.89
N ALA A 12 20.43 22.10 5.14
CA ALA A 12 19.12 21.45 4.97
C ALA A 12 19.26 20.08 4.28
N MET A 13 20.05 19.99 3.21
CA MET A 13 20.28 18.74 2.49
C MET A 13 21.05 17.72 3.34
N GLN A 14 22.04 18.15 4.13
CA GLN A 14 22.75 17.28 5.07
C GLN A 14 21.86 16.76 6.21
N GLY A 15 20.83 17.53 6.59
CA GLY A 15 19.84 17.13 7.58
C GLY A 15 18.83 16.10 7.08
N ASN A 16 18.72 15.89 5.77
CA ASN A 16 17.80 14.92 5.18
C ASN A 16 18.36 13.50 5.34
N LYS A 17 17.91 12.82 6.39
CA LYS A 17 18.25 11.42 6.67
C LYS A 17 17.34 10.47 5.90
N ALA A 18 17.90 9.35 5.46
CA ALA A 18 17.14 8.29 4.79
C ALA A 18 16.27 7.44 5.74
N THR A 19 16.58 7.44 7.04
CA THR A 19 15.84 6.72 8.09
C THR A 19 15.97 7.46 9.42
N GLY A 20 15.07 7.17 10.37
CA GLY A 20 15.08 7.80 11.67
C GLY A 20 14.71 9.28 11.59
N THR A 21 13.86 9.64 10.63
CA THR A 21 13.32 10.98 10.51
C THR A 21 12.47 11.34 11.74
N LYS A 22 12.24 12.63 11.96
CA LYS A 22 11.42 13.09 13.09
C LYS A 22 10.00 12.52 13.04
N ILE A 23 9.43 12.38 11.84
CA ILE A 23 8.09 11.83 11.63
C ILE A 23 8.04 10.32 11.94
N GLU A 24 9.04 9.54 11.52
CA GLU A 24 9.13 8.12 11.88
C GLU A 24 9.23 7.96 13.40
N VAL A 25 10.08 8.74 14.06
CA VAL A 25 10.23 8.66 15.52
C VAL A 25 8.91 9.02 16.22
N LEU A 26 8.23 10.06 15.77
CA LEU A 26 6.95 10.51 16.33
C LEU A 26 5.86 9.44 16.17
N LEU A 27 5.62 8.96 14.94
CA LEU A 27 4.65 7.90 14.66
C LEU A 27 5.00 6.60 15.41
N GLY A 28 6.29 6.27 15.46
CA GLY A 28 6.80 5.11 16.17
C GLY A 28 6.54 5.16 17.67
N LYS A 29 6.61 6.34 18.30
CA LYS A 29 6.25 6.54 19.73
C LYS A 29 4.75 6.38 19.94
N ALA A 30 3.93 7.01 19.10
CA ALA A 30 2.47 6.91 19.17
C ALA A 30 1.99 5.45 19.02
N MET A 31 2.53 4.71 18.04
CA MET A 31 2.24 3.27 17.89
C MET A 31 2.66 2.45 19.11
N TRP A 32 3.82 2.76 19.71
CA TRP A 32 4.27 2.05 20.90
C TRP A 32 3.37 2.32 22.11
N ALA A 33 2.89 3.56 22.29
CA ALA A 33 1.91 3.92 23.31
C ALA A 33 0.57 3.20 23.12
N GLN A 34 0.20 2.88 21.88
CA GLN A 34 -0.97 2.04 21.53
C GLN A 34 -0.71 0.52 21.72
N GLY A 35 0.45 0.12 22.26
CA GLY A 35 0.82 -1.28 22.48
C GLY A 35 1.21 -2.05 21.22
N LEU A 36 1.53 -1.34 20.13
CA LEU A 36 1.92 -1.97 18.86
C LEU A 36 3.42 -2.22 18.80
N TRP A 37 3.80 -3.48 18.60
CA TRP A 37 5.19 -3.86 18.37
C TRP A 37 5.44 -4.05 16.88
N TYR A 38 6.37 -3.27 16.35
CA TYR A 38 6.69 -3.22 14.92
C TYR A 38 8.17 -3.51 14.67
N ARG A 39 8.48 -3.90 13.43
CA ARG A 39 9.85 -3.94 12.93
C ARG A 39 10.10 -2.72 12.04
N LYS A 40 11.12 -1.93 12.39
CA LYS A 40 11.53 -0.76 11.61
C LYS A 40 12.31 -1.15 10.35
N ASN A 41 12.14 -0.38 9.27
CA ASN A 41 12.99 -0.39 8.07
C ASN A 41 13.26 -1.79 7.50
N ASN A 42 12.19 -2.55 7.28
CA ASN A 42 12.31 -3.96 6.93
C ASN A 42 12.68 -4.16 5.46
N ARG A 43 13.98 -4.29 5.21
CA ARG A 43 14.56 -4.49 3.86
C ARG A 43 14.13 -5.79 3.15
N LYS A 44 13.53 -6.75 3.87
CA LYS A 44 13.00 -7.98 3.25
C LYS A 44 11.68 -7.73 2.52
N ILE A 45 11.02 -6.60 2.81
CA ILE A 45 9.73 -6.23 2.21
C ILE A 45 10.00 -5.17 1.15
N ILE A 46 9.36 -5.33 -0.01
CA ILE A 46 9.50 -4.37 -1.11
C ILE A 46 9.12 -2.96 -0.65
N GLY A 47 9.89 -1.97 -1.12
CA GLY A 47 9.72 -0.58 -0.70
C GLY A 47 10.36 -0.24 0.64
N THR A 48 10.82 -1.23 1.42
CA THR A 48 11.37 -1.04 2.77
C THR A 48 10.46 -0.16 3.63
N PRO A 49 9.26 -0.64 4.00
CA PRO A 49 8.34 0.15 4.81
C PRO A 49 9.00 0.57 6.12
N ASP A 50 8.69 1.79 6.56
CA ASP A 50 9.21 2.36 7.82
C ASP A 50 8.85 1.46 9.00
N PHE A 51 7.63 0.93 8.99
CA PHE A 51 7.15 -0.03 9.99
C PHE A 51 6.46 -1.22 9.33
N THR A 52 6.74 -2.41 9.86
CA THR A 52 6.12 -3.65 9.38
C THR A 52 5.59 -4.51 10.52
N PHE A 53 4.43 -5.11 10.26
CA PHE A 53 3.80 -6.12 11.10
C PHE A 53 3.64 -7.41 10.29
N ALA A 54 4.73 -8.16 10.15
CA ALA A 54 4.82 -9.27 9.19
C ALA A 54 3.75 -10.36 9.39
N LYS A 55 3.41 -10.67 10.65
CA LYS A 55 2.35 -11.65 10.98
C LYS A 55 0.99 -11.25 10.42
N TYR A 56 0.69 -9.95 10.40
CA TYR A 56 -0.59 -9.38 9.98
C TYR A 56 -0.54 -8.86 8.54
N LYS A 57 0.62 -8.95 7.86
CA LYS A 57 0.89 -8.35 6.55
C LYS A 57 0.48 -6.88 6.48
N VAL A 58 0.76 -6.10 7.52
CA VAL A 58 0.56 -4.64 7.50
C VAL A 58 1.90 -3.94 7.29
N ALA A 59 1.96 -3.05 6.30
CA ALA A 59 3.10 -2.20 5.99
C ALA A 59 2.70 -0.72 6.15
N VAL A 60 3.49 0.04 6.89
CA VAL A 60 3.24 1.45 7.17
C VAL A 60 4.40 2.29 6.64
N PHE A 61 4.08 3.35 5.90
CA PHE A 61 5.03 4.34 5.40
C PHE A 61 4.72 5.71 6.01
N ALA A 62 5.77 6.42 6.42
CA ALA A 62 5.74 7.80 6.89
C ALA A 62 6.34 8.71 5.81
N ASP A 63 5.47 9.20 4.92
CA ASP A 63 5.88 9.88 3.71
C ASP A 63 6.13 11.37 3.97
N GLY A 64 7.35 11.82 3.72
CA GLY A 64 7.67 13.25 3.66
C GLY A 64 6.84 13.97 2.60
N ASP A 65 6.14 15.02 3.02
CA ASP A 65 5.21 15.82 2.21
C ASP A 65 5.81 16.26 0.86
N PHE A 66 7.07 16.72 0.87
CA PHE A 66 7.77 17.20 -0.34
C PHE A 66 8.30 16.04 -1.19
N TRP A 67 8.91 15.03 -0.57
CA TRP A 67 9.65 13.96 -1.25
C TRP A 67 8.76 12.97 -1.99
N HIS A 68 7.54 12.78 -1.47
CA HIS A 68 6.54 11.86 -2.01
C HIS A 68 5.41 12.61 -2.72
N GLY A 69 5.50 13.95 -2.85
CA GLY A 69 4.63 14.72 -3.73
C GLY A 69 3.21 14.96 -3.20
N LYS A 70 3.04 15.25 -1.91
CA LYS A 70 1.72 15.66 -1.39
C LYS A 70 1.23 16.91 -2.12
N ASP A 71 0.02 16.86 -2.69
CA ASP A 71 -0.55 17.94 -3.50
C ASP A 71 0.38 18.41 -4.64
N TRP A 72 1.06 17.47 -5.30
CA TRP A 72 2.12 17.78 -6.27
C TRP A 72 1.68 18.74 -7.38
N GLU A 73 0.45 18.63 -7.87
CA GLU A 73 -0.11 19.54 -8.88
C GLU A 73 -0.07 21.02 -8.45
N LYS A 74 -0.24 21.30 -7.15
CA LYS A 74 -0.17 22.66 -6.60
C LYS A 74 1.26 23.08 -6.26
N ARG A 75 2.12 22.11 -5.92
CA ARG A 75 3.50 22.35 -5.45
C ARG A 75 4.53 22.40 -6.58
N ARG A 76 4.27 21.76 -7.73
CA ARG A 76 5.18 21.72 -8.89
C ARG A 76 5.59 23.09 -9.41
N ASN A 77 4.72 24.09 -9.27
CA ASN A 77 4.98 25.47 -9.72
C ASN A 77 5.83 26.27 -8.72
N LYS A 78 6.07 25.74 -7.52
CA LYS A 78 6.81 26.41 -6.43
C LYS A 78 8.24 25.90 -6.29
N VAL A 79 8.65 24.96 -7.14
CA VAL A 79 10.00 24.39 -7.11
C VAL A 79 10.92 25.39 -7.77
N GLY A 80 11.79 26.02 -6.99
CA GLY A 80 12.65 27.13 -7.42
C GLY A 80 13.75 26.72 -8.41
N ALA A 81 15.00 27.07 -8.11
CA ALA A 81 16.14 26.71 -8.99
C ALA A 81 16.24 25.19 -9.21
N ASN A 82 16.64 24.76 -10.41
CA ASN A 82 16.69 23.35 -10.86
C ASN A 82 15.34 22.63 -10.89
N ALA A 83 14.26 23.37 -11.20
CA ALA A 83 12.90 22.84 -11.26
C ALA A 83 12.79 21.53 -12.07
N GLY A 84 13.43 21.43 -13.25
CA GLY A 84 13.42 20.22 -14.08
C GLY A 84 13.97 18.99 -13.35
N PHE A 85 15.13 19.12 -12.70
CA PHE A 85 15.71 18.02 -11.91
C PHE A 85 14.78 17.56 -10.77
N TRP A 86 14.21 18.52 -10.03
CA TRP A 86 13.31 18.20 -8.92
C TRP A 86 11.98 17.63 -9.38
N TYR A 87 11.48 18.09 -10.52
CA TYR A 87 10.28 17.59 -11.16
C TYR A 87 10.42 16.10 -11.48
N ASP A 88 11.45 15.75 -12.27
CA ASP A 88 11.72 14.37 -12.66
C ASP A 88 12.01 13.48 -11.44
N LYS A 89 12.64 14.04 -10.40
CA LYS A 89 12.92 13.29 -9.17
C LYS A 89 11.65 12.97 -8.38
N ILE A 90 10.77 13.94 -8.19
CA ILE A 90 9.53 13.76 -7.42
C ILE A 90 8.55 12.88 -8.20
N GLU A 91 8.40 13.06 -9.51
CA GLU A 91 7.56 12.18 -10.32
C GLU A 91 8.02 10.72 -10.29
N ARG A 92 9.33 10.48 -10.40
CA ARG A 92 9.88 9.12 -10.24
C ARG A 92 9.64 8.53 -8.87
N ASN A 93 9.68 9.35 -7.80
CA ASN A 93 9.34 8.88 -6.46
C ASN A 93 7.86 8.49 -6.36
N ILE A 94 6.94 9.34 -6.83
CA ILE A 94 5.51 9.07 -6.87
C ILE A 94 5.24 7.77 -7.66
N GLU A 95 5.83 7.63 -8.84
CA GLU A 95 5.66 6.44 -9.68
C GLU A 95 6.20 5.18 -8.96
N ARG A 96 7.35 5.29 -8.29
CA ARG A 96 7.91 4.22 -7.47
C ARG A 96 6.98 3.86 -6.31
N ASP A 97 6.42 4.84 -5.61
CA ASP A 97 5.51 4.60 -4.48
C ASP A 97 4.23 3.90 -4.91
N TYR A 98 3.69 4.28 -6.07
CA TYR A 98 2.56 3.59 -6.67
C TYR A 98 2.91 2.12 -7.00
N LYS A 99 4.06 1.89 -7.66
CA LYS A 99 4.53 0.54 -7.99
C LYS A 99 4.74 -0.33 -6.74
N VAL A 100 5.35 0.22 -5.70
CA VAL A 100 5.58 -0.46 -4.42
C VAL A 100 4.24 -0.81 -3.76
N THR A 101 3.32 0.16 -3.66
CA THR A 101 2.01 -0.03 -3.03
C THR A 101 1.22 -1.11 -3.77
N LYS A 102 1.19 -1.04 -5.11
CA LYS A 102 0.54 -2.04 -5.95
C LYS A 102 1.11 -3.44 -5.71
N GLN A 103 2.43 -3.60 -5.70
CA GLN A 103 3.06 -4.91 -5.48
C GLN A 103 2.83 -5.45 -4.07
N LEU A 104 2.84 -4.60 -3.05
CA LEU A 104 2.50 -5.01 -1.68
C LEU A 104 1.05 -5.51 -1.60
N CYS A 105 0.12 -4.75 -2.18
CA CYS A 105 -1.29 -5.11 -2.26
C CYS A 105 -1.51 -6.43 -3.02
N GLU A 106 -0.85 -6.63 -4.15
CA GLU A 106 -0.88 -7.89 -4.90
C GLU A 106 -0.37 -9.10 -4.07
N ASN A 107 0.56 -8.86 -3.14
CA ASN A 107 1.10 -9.86 -2.21
C ASN A 107 0.27 -10.04 -0.92
N GLY A 108 -0.91 -9.40 -0.87
CA GLY A 108 -1.86 -9.49 0.24
C GLY A 108 -1.44 -8.67 1.46
N TRP A 109 -0.61 -7.64 1.27
CA TRP A 109 -0.32 -6.67 2.33
C TRP A 109 -1.38 -5.59 2.36
N THR A 110 -1.72 -5.14 3.57
CA THR A 110 -2.42 -3.88 3.79
C THR A 110 -1.38 -2.78 3.90
N VAL A 111 -1.47 -1.79 3.02
CA VAL A 111 -0.52 -0.65 2.96
C VAL A 111 -1.19 0.57 3.55
N LEU A 112 -0.54 1.17 4.55
CA LEU A 112 -0.94 2.45 5.14
C LEU A 112 0.17 3.46 4.86
N ARG A 113 -0.17 4.61 4.27
CA ARG A 113 0.76 5.71 4.04
C ARG A 113 0.21 6.93 4.76
N PHE A 114 1.04 7.57 5.57
CA PHE A 114 0.69 8.79 6.29
C PHE A 114 1.65 9.89 5.89
N TRP A 115 1.09 11.05 5.54
CA TRP A 115 1.88 12.21 5.21
C TRP A 115 2.52 12.81 6.45
N GLU A 116 3.70 13.41 6.29
CA GLU A 116 4.40 14.14 7.34
C GLU A 116 3.50 15.14 8.08
N THR A 117 2.69 15.89 7.34
CA THR A 117 1.75 16.85 7.93
C THR A 117 0.66 16.18 8.76
N GLU A 118 0.15 15.02 8.35
CA GLU A 118 -0.84 14.25 9.11
C GLU A 118 -0.23 13.71 10.41
N ILE A 119 0.98 13.13 10.33
CA ILE A 119 1.68 12.59 11.50
C ILE A 119 2.01 13.71 12.50
N ARG A 120 2.42 14.88 12.02
CA ARG A 120 2.73 16.02 12.89
C ARG A 120 1.48 16.63 13.53
N GLN A 121 0.35 16.58 12.83
CA GLN A 121 -0.92 17.10 13.34
C GLN A 121 -1.50 16.17 14.42
N ASP A 122 -1.57 14.87 14.15
CA ASP A 122 -2.12 13.89 15.09
C ASP A 122 -1.51 12.49 14.87
N ALA A 123 -0.37 12.26 15.51
CA ALA A 123 0.32 10.97 15.45
C ALA A 123 -0.48 9.84 16.13
N ASP A 124 -1.29 10.17 17.13
CA ASP A 124 -2.10 9.19 17.86
C ASP A 124 -3.24 8.67 16.99
N GLU A 125 -3.87 9.53 16.19
CA GLU A 125 -4.86 9.12 15.20
C GLU A 125 -4.25 8.22 14.11
N CYS A 126 -3.08 8.58 13.59
CA CYS A 126 -2.34 7.71 12.67
C CYS A 126 -2.07 6.33 13.31
N ALA A 127 -1.63 6.30 14.57
CA ALA A 127 -1.40 5.05 15.30
C ALA A 127 -2.68 4.24 15.54
N ARG A 128 -3.82 4.89 15.84
CA ARG A 128 -5.13 4.23 15.95
C ARG A 128 -5.56 3.59 14.64
N LYS A 129 -5.35 4.24 13.50
CA LYS A 129 -5.62 3.66 12.17
C LYS A 129 -4.78 2.41 11.92
N VAL A 130 -3.49 2.44 12.30
CA VAL A 130 -2.62 1.24 12.22
C VAL A 130 -3.15 0.13 13.12
N LYS A 131 -3.53 0.45 14.36
CA LYS A 131 -4.10 -0.53 15.30
C LYS A 131 -5.38 -1.17 14.75
N ALA A 132 -6.30 -0.37 14.21
CA ALA A 132 -7.53 -0.87 13.60
C ALA A 132 -7.25 -1.82 12.43
N ALA A 133 -6.29 -1.49 11.55
CA ALA A 133 -5.90 -2.37 10.46
C ALA A 133 -5.31 -3.70 10.95
N ILE A 134 -4.55 -3.69 12.05
CA ILE A 134 -4.01 -4.89 12.68
C ILE A 134 -5.13 -5.73 13.32
N ASP A 135 -6.09 -5.09 13.98
CA ASP A 135 -7.20 -5.78 14.65
C ASP A 135 -8.11 -6.46 13.61
N LEU A 136 -8.44 -5.79 12.50
CA LEU A 136 -9.11 -6.40 11.35
C LEU A 136 -8.31 -7.57 10.77
N ALA A 137 -6.98 -7.46 10.68
CA ALA A 137 -6.13 -8.54 10.21
C ALA A 137 -6.11 -9.74 11.18
N LYS A 138 -6.21 -9.51 12.50
CA LYS A 138 -6.34 -10.61 13.48
C LYS A 138 -7.65 -11.37 13.30
N GLU A 139 -8.76 -10.65 13.17
CA GLU A 139 -10.08 -11.23 12.94
C GLU A 139 -10.09 -12.06 11.64
N LYS A 140 -9.56 -11.49 10.57
CA LYS A 140 -9.38 -12.18 9.29
C LYS A 140 -8.60 -13.48 9.45
N ILE A 141 -7.44 -13.47 10.12
CA ILE A 141 -6.62 -14.66 10.32
C ILE A 141 -7.36 -15.71 11.16
N ALA A 142 -8.12 -15.29 12.18
CA ALA A 142 -8.93 -16.19 12.99
C ALA A 142 -10.03 -16.86 12.14
N GLU A 143 -10.69 -16.09 11.29
CA GLU A 143 -11.73 -16.60 10.40
C GLU A 143 -11.16 -17.53 9.31
N GLU A 144 -10.03 -17.18 8.69
CA GLU A 144 -9.30 -18.06 7.76
C GLU A 144 -8.99 -19.42 8.39
N LYS A 145 -8.55 -19.44 9.66
CA LYS A 145 -8.30 -20.68 10.40
C LYS A 145 -9.58 -21.46 10.68
N ARG A 146 -10.65 -20.78 11.11
CA ARG A 146 -11.96 -21.40 11.38
C ARG A 146 -12.49 -22.09 10.13
N LEU A 147 -12.57 -21.37 9.01
CA LEU A 147 -13.03 -21.90 7.73
C LEU A 147 -12.13 -23.03 7.24
N SER A 148 -10.80 -22.87 7.34
CA SER A 148 -9.88 -23.92 6.90
C SER A 148 -10.06 -25.23 7.67
N LYS A 149 -10.45 -25.15 8.95
CA LYS A 149 -10.78 -26.32 9.78
C LYS A 149 -12.09 -26.97 9.35
N ILE A 150 -13.13 -26.18 9.10
CA ILE A 150 -14.46 -26.68 8.70
C ILE A 150 -14.39 -27.40 7.35
N TYR A 151 -13.76 -26.76 6.36
CA TYR A 151 -13.72 -27.26 4.98
C TYR A 151 -12.49 -28.12 4.67
N HIS A 152 -11.63 -28.39 5.66
CA HIS A 152 -10.42 -29.22 5.54
C HIS A 152 -9.51 -28.80 4.37
N LYS A 153 -9.51 -27.51 4.04
CA LYS A 153 -8.74 -26.93 2.93
C LYS A 153 -8.27 -25.53 3.29
N LYS A 154 -7.14 -25.08 2.72
CA LYS A 154 -6.64 -23.73 2.97
C LYS A 154 -7.57 -22.70 2.34
N ILE A 155 -8.20 -21.88 3.18
CA ILE A 155 -9.04 -20.76 2.76
C ILE A 155 -8.30 -19.46 3.07
N SER A 156 -8.29 -18.53 2.12
CA SER A 156 -7.77 -17.18 2.32
C SER A 156 -8.85 -16.18 2.00
N ILE A 157 -9.05 -15.24 2.92
CA ILE A 157 -10.01 -14.15 2.79
C ILE A 157 -9.29 -13.02 2.04
N PRO A 158 -9.78 -12.55 0.89
CA PRO A 158 -9.09 -11.46 0.18
C PRO A 158 -9.18 -10.15 0.95
N ASN A 159 -8.08 -9.40 1.02
CA ASN A 159 -8.13 -8.02 1.55
C ASN A 159 -8.68 -7.04 0.50
N GLU A 160 -8.96 -5.80 0.92
CA GLU A 160 -9.52 -4.77 0.05
C GLU A 160 -8.63 -4.48 -1.18
N CYS A 161 -7.32 -4.46 -0.97
CA CYS A 161 -6.34 -4.30 -2.03
C CYS A 161 -6.40 -5.42 -3.08
N GLU A 162 -6.66 -6.67 -2.66
CA GLU A 162 -6.83 -7.80 -3.57
C GLU A 162 -8.14 -7.74 -4.36
N LYS A 163 -9.21 -7.22 -3.75
CA LYS A 163 -10.48 -6.96 -4.45
C LYS A 163 -10.30 -5.88 -5.53
N ASN A 164 -9.54 -4.84 -5.23
CA ASN A 164 -9.28 -3.74 -6.16
C ASN A 164 -8.57 -4.20 -7.44
N VAL A 165 -7.73 -5.24 -7.39
CA VAL A 165 -7.10 -5.81 -8.60
C VAL A 165 -8.14 -6.39 -9.57
N VAL A 166 -9.21 -6.99 -9.04
CA VAL A 166 -10.30 -7.51 -9.87
C VAL A 166 -11.11 -6.36 -10.46
N GLN A 167 -11.42 -5.34 -9.65
CA GLN A 167 -12.12 -4.14 -10.11
C GLN A 167 -11.33 -3.38 -11.18
N GLU A 168 -10.02 -3.19 -10.98
CA GLU A 168 -9.11 -2.57 -11.96
C GLU A 168 -9.15 -3.31 -13.30
N PHE A 169 -9.22 -4.64 -13.28
CA PHE A 169 -9.31 -5.44 -14.50
C PHE A 169 -10.65 -5.23 -15.24
N LEU A 170 -11.76 -5.18 -14.51
CA LEU A 170 -13.09 -4.96 -15.09
C LEU A 170 -13.20 -3.56 -15.70
N SER A 171 -12.74 -2.54 -14.98
CA SER A 171 -12.81 -1.14 -15.42
C SER A 171 -11.75 -0.73 -16.46
N THR A 172 -10.76 -1.57 -16.76
CA THR A 172 -9.73 -1.23 -17.75
C THR A 172 -10.35 -1.26 -19.15
N GLU A 173 -10.17 -0.24 -19.98
CA GLU A 173 -10.69 -0.26 -21.37
C GLU A 173 -9.67 -0.80 -22.38
N THR A 174 -8.38 -0.58 -22.13
CA THR A 174 -7.30 -0.95 -23.05
C THR A 174 -7.00 -2.45 -23.04
N GLU A 175 -7.08 -3.09 -24.21
CA GLU A 175 -6.84 -4.54 -24.37
C GLU A 175 -5.42 -4.96 -23.95
N LEU A 176 -4.41 -4.09 -24.18
CA LEU A 176 -3.04 -4.35 -23.75
C LEU A 176 -2.93 -4.49 -22.22
N LYS A 177 -3.55 -3.58 -21.46
CA LYS A 177 -3.56 -3.62 -19.99
C LYS A 177 -4.43 -4.77 -19.48
N LYS A 178 -5.58 -5.05 -20.11
CA LYS A 178 -6.40 -6.23 -19.78
C LYS A 178 -5.59 -7.51 -19.90
N ARG A 179 -4.86 -7.71 -20.99
CA ARG A 179 -4.04 -8.91 -21.20
C ARG A 179 -2.97 -9.06 -20.12
N ALA A 180 -2.33 -7.97 -19.71
CA ALA A 180 -1.34 -7.98 -18.64
C ALA A 180 -1.96 -8.30 -17.25
N LEU A 181 -3.17 -7.82 -16.98
CA LEU A 181 -3.86 -8.01 -15.69
C LEU A 181 -4.64 -9.32 -15.61
N LYS A 182 -5.05 -9.92 -16.72
CA LYS A 182 -5.94 -11.09 -16.78
C LYS A 182 -5.50 -12.22 -15.86
N LYS A 183 -4.23 -12.63 -15.92
CA LYS A 183 -3.69 -13.72 -15.10
C LYS A 183 -3.74 -13.39 -13.60
N LYS A 184 -3.47 -12.13 -13.25
CA LYS A 184 -3.52 -11.66 -11.86
C LYS A 184 -4.96 -11.61 -11.36
N ALA A 185 -5.85 -11.01 -12.15
CA ALA A 185 -7.28 -10.91 -11.86
C ALA A 185 -7.91 -12.30 -11.69
N ALA A 186 -7.62 -13.25 -12.58
CA ALA A 186 -8.12 -14.63 -12.49
C ALA A 186 -7.67 -15.33 -11.19
N LYS A 187 -6.41 -15.14 -10.79
CA LYS A 187 -5.90 -15.69 -9.53
C LYS A 187 -6.60 -15.10 -8.30
N LYS A 188 -6.86 -13.78 -8.31
CA LYS A 188 -7.59 -13.10 -7.23
C LYS A 188 -9.07 -13.45 -7.22
N MET A 189 -9.71 -13.52 -8.38
CA MET A 189 -11.10 -13.97 -8.54
C MET A 189 -11.28 -15.40 -8.04
N LYS A 190 -10.34 -16.32 -8.36
CA LYS A 190 -10.35 -17.67 -7.79
C LYS A 190 -10.34 -17.63 -6.27
N THR A 191 -9.47 -16.81 -5.67
CA THR A 191 -9.38 -16.69 -4.20
C THR A 191 -10.70 -16.16 -3.61
N LEU A 192 -11.31 -15.16 -4.26
CA LEU A 192 -12.62 -14.62 -3.86
C LEU A 192 -13.73 -15.66 -3.93
N LEU A 193 -13.82 -16.42 -5.02
CA LEU A 193 -14.81 -17.46 -5.20
C LEU A 193 -14.60 -18.62 -4.22
N GLN A 194 -13.36 -19.02 -3.94
CA GLN A 194 -13.05 -20.04 -2.93
C GLN A 194 -13.46 -19.62 -1.52
N TYR A 195 -13.40 -18.32 -1.22
CA TYR A 195 -13.89 -17.78 0.04
C TYR A 195 -15.43 -17.69 0.07
N LYS A 196 -16.05 -17.28 -1.03
CA LYS A 196 -17.52 -17.12 -1.13
C LYS A 196 -18.27 -18.45 -1.18
N TYR A 197 -17.68 -19.45 -1.84
CA TYR A 197 -18.23 -20.80 -2.05
C TYR A 197 -17.20 -21.84 -1.58
N PRO A 198 -16.95 -21.92 -0.25
CA PRO A 198 -15.92 -22.79 0.33
C PRO A 198 -16.27 -24.28 0.26
N GLU A 199 -17.49 -24.67 -0.05
CA GLU A 199 -17.92 -26.03 -0.35
C GLU A 199 -17.52 -26.48 -1.75
N GLU A 200 -17.38 -25.55 -2.70
CA GLU A 200 -17.11 -25.87 -4.10
C GLU A 200 -15.61 -26.02 -4.41
N ASN A 201 -15.30 -26.81 -5.46
CA ASN A 201 -13.95 -26.91 -6.01
C ASN A 201 -13.74 -25.89 -7.14
N ILE A 202 -13.42 -24.66 -6.76
CA ILE A 202 -13.19 -23.59 -7.72
C ILE A 202 -11.84 -23.77 -8.44
N THR A 203 -11.90 -24.00 -9.75
CA THR A 203 -10.73 -24.06 -10.64
C THR A 203 -10.35 -22.69 -11.19
N MET A 204 -9.17 -22.58 -11.81
CA MET A 204 -8.79 -21.35 -12.52
C MET A 204 -9.71 -21.06 -13.72
N ALA A 205 -10.20 -22.11 -14.40
CA ALA A 205 -11.10 -21.95 -15.54
C ALA A 205 -12.43 -21.31 -15.14
N VAL A 206 -13.01 -21.71 -14.00
CA VAL A 206 -14.22 -21.09 -13.44
C VAL A 206 -13.99 -19.61 -13.16
N ALA A 207 -12.87 -19.26 -12.53
CA ALA A 207 -12.54 -17.86 -12.23
C ALA A 207 -12.36 -17.01 -13.51
N GLU A 208 -11.74 -17.56 -14.56
CA GLU A 208 -11.61 -16.89 -15.85
C GLU A 208 -12.95 -16.71 -16.55
N ASP A 209 -13.84 -17.69 -16.45
CA ASP A 209 -15.17 -17.64 -17.07
C ASP A 209 -16.05 -16.57 -16.41
N VAL A 210 -16.06 -16.51 -15.07
CA VAL A 210 -16.74 -15.45 -14.32
C VAL A 210 -16.24 -14.06 -14.71
N LEU A 211 -14.92 -13.90 -14.88
CA LEU A 211 -14.35 -12.63 -15.34
C LEU A 211 -14.79 -12.26 -16.76
N LYS A 212 -14.83 -13.23 -17.69
CA LYS A 212 -15.31 -12.99 -19.07
C LYS A 212 -16.77 -12.54 -19.07
N TYR A 213 -17.60 -13.20 -18.27
CA TYR A 213 -19.02 -12.85 -18.15
C TYR A 213 -19.21 -11.44 -17.58
N ALA A 214 -18.47 -11.09 -16.53
CA ALA A 214 -18.52 -9.76 -15.93
C ALA A 214 -18.17 -8.65 -16.93
N VAL A 215 -17.09 -8.83 -17.71
CA VAL A 215 -16.70 -7.87 -18.77
C VAL A 215 -17.76 -7.74 -19.87
N ARG A 216 -18.51 -8.80 -20.17
CA ARG A 216 -19.59 -8.76 -21.18
C ARG A 216 -20.81 -7.97 -20.70
N LYS A 217 -21.10 -8.00 -19.40
CA LYS A 217 -22.26 -7.30 -18.80
C LYS A 217 -22.06 -5.79 -18.69
N GLU A 218 -20.81 -5.33 -18.62
CA GLU A 218 -20.45 -3.91 -18.54
C GLU A 218 -20.33 -3.21 -19.90
N LYS A 219 -20.40 -3.96 -21.01
CA LYS A 219 -20.45 -3.43 -22.38
C LYS A 219 -21.88 -3.38 -22.90
#